data_AF-A0A7J3C8S1-F1
#
_entry.id   AF-A0A7J3C8S1-F1
#
_cell.length_a   1.000
_cell.length_b   1.000
_cell.length_c   1.000
_cell.angle_alpha   90.00
_cell.angle_beta   90.00
_cell.angle_gamma   90.00
#
_symmetry.space_group_name_H-M   'P 1'
#
loop_
_entity.id
_entity.type
_entity.pdbx_description
1 polymer ?
#
loop_
_entity_poly.entity_id
_entity_poly.type
_entity_poly.pdbx_seq_one_letter_code
_entity_poly.pdbx_strand_id
1 'polypeptide(L)'
;MANEFELWHGMKRSDIKWYPIIDPNKCTGCGLCVVTCGEKRNVFGYDISQHKAVVLFPNNCMVGCNNCQVSCLWNAISYPEDAEYVRGLAANLSQDELEEELRRKLESNHSLVLQENFK
;
A
#
# COMPACT_ATOMS: atom_id res chain seq x y z
N MET A 1 -1.76 -7.44 19.97
CA MET A 1 -2.69 -6.96 18.94
C MET A 1 -2.03 -7.27 17.62
N ALA A 2 -2.59 -8.19 16.83
CA ALA A 2 -2.06 -8.47 15.49
C ALA A 2 -2.20 -7.19 14.65
N ASN A 3 -1.12 -6.78 13.98
CA ASN A 3 -1.17 -5.66 13.06
C ASN A 3 -2.10 -6.06 11.89
N GLU A 4 -3.11 -5.24 11.60
CA GLU A 4 -4.11 -5.48 10.54
C GLU A 4 -3.44 -5.70 9.16
N PHE A 5 -2.20 -5.26 9.00
CA PHE A 5 -1.42 -5.35 7.77
C PHE A 5 -0.38 -6.49 7.77
N GLU A 6 -0.49 -7.47 8.67
CA GLU A 6 0.43 -8.63 8.73
C GLU A 6 0.35 -9.53 7.50
N LEU A 7 -0.80 -9.55 6.81
CA LEU A 7 -1.04 -10.38 5.63
C LEU A 7 -1.45 -9.55 4.41
N TRP A 8 -1.08 -10.04 3.24
CA TRP A 8 -1.58 -9.61 1.94
C TRP A 8 -2.10 -10.84 1.20
N HIS A 9 -3.43 -11.01 1.16
CA HIS A 9 -4.12 -12.15 0.52
C HIS A 9 -3.50 -13.51 0.90
N GLY A 10 -3.40 -13.79 2.21
CA GLY A 10 -2.81 -15.04 2.74
C GLY A 10 -1.28 -15.04 2.87
N MET A 11 -0.57 -14.16 2.17
CA MET A 11 0.89 -14.08 2.26
C MET A 11 1.36 -13.16 3.39
N LYS A 12 2.45 -13.52 4.06
CA LYS A 12 3.06 -12.67 5.09
C LYS A 12 3.61 -11.41 4.48
N ARG A 13 3.22 -10.27 5.06
CA ARG A 13 3.62 -8.96 4.56
C ARG A 13 5.12 -8.72 4.66
N SER A 14 5.79 -9.30 5.65
CA SER A 14 7.24 -9.27 5.85
C SER A 14 8.04 -9.85 4.69
N ASP A 15 7.43 -10.75 3.91
CA ASP A 15 8.10 -11.51 2.86
C ASP A 15 7.99 -10.80 1.49
N ILE A 16 7.22 -9.70 1.44
CA ILE A 16 6.92 -8.93 0.23
C ILE A 16 7.77 -7.66 0.17
N LYS A 17 8.62 -7.56 -0.84
CA LYS A 17 9.51 -6.42 -1.11
C LYS A 17 8.77 -5.30 -1.82
N TRP A 18 7.78 -4.71 -1.15
CA TRP A 18 7.08 -3.53 -1.66
C TRP A 18 6.97 -2.48 -0.56
N TYR A 19 7.79 -1.44 -0.56
CA TYR A 19 7.74 -0.37 0.42
C TYR A 19 8.43 0.88 -0.13
N PRO A 20 7.98 2.09 0.27
CA PRO A 20 8.63 3.31 -0.17
C PRO A 20 10.01 3.46 0.48
N ILE A 21 10.94 4.03 -0.26
CA ILE A 21 12.27 4.45 0.20
C ILE A 21 12.38 5.94 -0.12
N ILE A 22 12.78 6.75 0.87
CA ILE A 22 12.97 8.20 0.69
C ILE A 22 14.45 8.50 0.50
N ASP A 23 14.80 9.21 -0.58
CA ASP A 23 16.09 9.87 -0.76
C ASP A 23 16.08 11.23 -0.03
N PRO A 24 16.84 11.37 1.08
CA PRO A 24 16.84 12.60 1.88
C PRO A 24 17.46 13.80 1.14
N ASN A 25 18.29 13.57 0.12
CA ASN A 25 18.92 14.63 -0.67
C ASN A 25 17.92 15.27 -1.65
N LYS A 26 16.93 14.50 -2.10
CA LYS A 26 15.86 15.00 -2.99
C LYS A 26 14.62 15.44 -2.24
N CYS A 27 14.36 14.88 -1.06
CA CYS A 27 13.21 15.24 -0.25
C CYS A 27 13.30 16.71 0.19
N THR A 28 12.32 17.53 -0.16
CA THR A 28 12.28 18.95 0.25
C THR A 28 11.55 19.20 1.56
N GLY A 29 10.93 18.16 2.14
CA GLY A 29 10.14 18.30 3.37
C GLY A 29 8.69 18.73 3.16
N CYS A 30 8.17 18.75 1.92
CA CYS A 30 6.81 19.24 1.64
C CYS A 30 5.66 18.46 2.30
N GLY A 31 5.92 17.25 2.82
CA GLY A 31 4.93 16.47 3.59
C GLY A 31 3.80 15.83 2.77
N LEU A 32 3.75 16.02 1.44
CA LEU A 32 2.66 15.48 0.60
C LEU A 32 2.48 13.96 0.76
N CYS A 33 3.60 13.21 0.83
CA CYS A 33 3.56 11.76 1.05
C CYS A 33 2.95 11.37 2.40
N VAL A 34 3.14 12.19 3.43
CA VAL A 34 2.61 11.96 4.79
C VAL A 34 1.09 12.12 4.81
N VAL A 35 0.54 13.13 4.12
CA VAL A 35 -0.90 13.40 4.12
C VAL A 35 -1.68 12.60 3.06
N THR A 36 -1.04 12.18 1.97
CA THR A 36 -1.72 11.43 0.89
C THR A 36 -1.74 9.93 1.10
N CYS A 37 -0.73 9.37 1.80
CA CYS A 37 -0.68 7.94 2.07
C CYS A 37 -1.69 7.63 3.17
N GLY A 38 -2.84 7.07 2.78
CA GLY A 38 -4.06 6.99 3.60
C GLY A 38 -3.82 6.79 5.11
N GLU A 39 -4.47 7.64 5.90
CA GLU A 39 -4.26 7.80 7.34
C GLU A 39 -4.31 6.47 8.13
N LYS A 40 -5.11 5.50 7.66
CA LYS A 40 -5.21 4.18 8.31
C LYS A 40 -3.89 3.40 8.33
N ARG A 41 -3.01 3.58 7.34
CA ARG A 41 -1.79 2.76 7.19
C ARG A 41 -0.56 3.37 7.87
N ASN A 42 -0.52 4.68 8.09
CA ASN A 42 0.59 5.39 8.77
C ASN A 42 1.99 5.03 8.24
N VAL A 43 2.15 4.76 6.94
CA VAL A 43 3.43 4.32 6.35
C VAL A 43 4.56 5.33 6.60
N PHE A 44 4.21 6.61 6.47
CA PHE A 44 5.14 7.73 6.64
C PHE A 44 4.94 8.43 7.98
N GLY A 45 6.04 9.00 8.48
CA GLY A 45 6.06 10.02 9.53
C GLY A 45 6.78 11.27 9.04
N TYR A 46 6.97 12.22 9.95
CA TYR A 46 7.65 13.46 9.66
C TYR A 46 8.62 13.83 10.79
N ASP A 47 9.90 13.95 10.45
CA ASP A 47 10.93 14.48 11.34
C ASP A 47 10.88 16.01 11.30
N ILE A 48 10.31 16.59 12.35
CA ILE A 48 10.17 18.05 12.50
C ILE A 48 11.54 18.73 12.60
N SER A 49 12.53 18.08 13.24
CA SER A 49 13.85 18.66 13.45
C SER A 49 14.66 18.76 12.16
N GLN A 50 14.55 17.74 11.30
CA GLN A 50 15.24 17.69 10.01
C GLN A 50 14.42 18.30 8.87
N HIS A 51 13.14 18.60 9.10
CA HIS A 51 12.19 19.01 8.07
C HIS A 51 12.12 17.99 6.91
N LYS A 52 11.96 16.70 7.25
CA LYS A 52 11.94 15.60 6.28
C LYS A 52 10.81 14.61 6.57
N ALA A 53 10.21 14.10 5.52
CA ALA A 53 9.39 12.90 5.63
C ALA A 53 10.29 11.68 5.89
N VAL A 54 9.79 10.73 6.68
CA VAL A 54 10.47 9.46 7.00
C VAL A 54 9.52 8.30 6.81
N VAL A 55 10.04 7.10 6.58
CA VAL A 55 9.24 5.87 6.51
C VAL A 55 9.25 5.23 7.90
N LEU A 56 8.09 5.16 8.57
CA LEU A 56 7.97 4.60 9.91
C LEU A 56 7.58 3.12 9.88
N PHE A 57 6.59 2.78 9.05
CA PHE A 57 6.02 1.43 8.99
C PHE A 57 6.00 0.94 7.54
N PRO A 58 7.15 0.50 7.00
CA PRO A 58 7.26 0.10 5.59
C PRO A 58 6.30 -1.03 5.22
N ASN A 59 6.09 -1.99 6.13
CA ASN A 59 5.19 -3.12 5.91
C ASN A 59 3.71 -2.73 5.90
N ASN A 60 3.33 -1.56 6.40
CA ASN A 60 1.94 -1.10 6.28
C ASN A 60 1.60 -0.60 4.87
N CYS A 61 2.61 -0.41 4.01
CA CYS A 61 2.40 -0.01 2.63
C CYS A 61 1.55 -1.04 1.89
N MET A 62 0.49 -0.58 1.21
CA MET A 62 -0.35 -1.43 0.37
C MET A 62 0.49 -1.95 -0.81
N VAL A 63 0.59 -3.28 -0.92
CA VAL A 63 1.32 -3.93 -2.02
C VAL A 63 0.72 -3.50 -3.36
N GLY A 64 1.56 -3.06 -4.28
CA GLY A 64 1.16 -2.53 -5.60
C GLY A 64 0.77 -1.04 -5.62
N CYS A 65 0.58 -0.37 -4.48
CA CYS A 65 0.33 1.07 -4.46
C CYS A 65 1.65 1.86 -4.50
N ASN A 66 1.77 2.80 -5.44
CA ASN A 66 2.91 3.71 -5.60
C ASN A 66 2.50 5.20 -5.71
N ASN A 67 1.30 5.57 -5.27
CA ASN A 67 0.80 6.95 -5.43
C ASN A 67 1.73 8.01 -4.81
N CYS A 68 2.40 7.70 -3.69
CA CYS A 68 3.36 8.60 -3.06
C CYS A 68 4.63 8.82 -3.92
N GLN A 69 5.06 7.82 -4.70
CA GLN A 69 6.11 7.98 -5.70
C GLN A 69 5.64 8.85 -6.85
N VAL A 70 4.47 8.54 -7.43
CA VAL A 70 3.90 9.28 -8.58
C VAL A 70 3.67 10.76 -8.25
N SER A 71 3.18 11.06 -7.05
CA SER A 71 2.88 12.42 -6.60
C SER A 71 4.10 13.20 -6.10
N CYS A 72 5.25 12.55 -5.93
CA CYS A 72 6.46 13.23 -5.47
C CYS A 72 7.08 14.07 -6.59
N LEU A 73 6.83 15.39 -6.58
CA LEU A 73 7.38 16.33 -7.56
C LEU A 73 8.91 16.36 -7.63
N TRP A 74 9.59 15.83 -6.60
CA TRP A 74 11.05 15.86 -6.46
C TRP A 74 11.71 14.51 -6.77
N ASN A 75 10.93 13.50 -7.20
CA ASN A 75 11.43 12.14 -7.44
C ASN A 75 12.25 11.58 -6.25
N ALA A 76 11.81 11.90 -5.03
CA ALA A 76 12.48 11.54 -3.79
C ALA A 76 12.04 10.18 -3.23
N ILE A 77 11.02 9.55 -3.83
CA ILE A 77 10.48 8.26 -3.37
C ILE A 77 10.70 7.20 -4.44
N SER A 78 11.25 6.05 -4.03
CA SER A 78 11.41 4.86 -4.87
C SER A 78 10.88 3.62 -4.18
N TYR A 79 10.76 2.53 -4.94
CA TYR A 79 10.39 1.20 -4.45
C TYR A 79 11.49 0.21 -4.86
N PRO A 80 11.74 -0.86 -4.07
CA PRO A 80 12.79 -1.84 -4.37
C PRO A 80 12.44 -2.73 -5.57
N GLU A 81 11.16 -2.88 -5.87
CA GLU A 81 10.63 -3.74 -6.95
C GLU A 81 9.58 -2.96 -7.75
N ASP A 82 9.14 -3.54 -8.87
CA ASP A 82 8.21 -2.92 -9.81
C ASP A 82 6.86 -3.67 -9.92
N ALA A 83 6.05 -3.27 -10.90
CA ALA A 83 4.74 -3.88 -11.12
C ALA A 83 4.81 -5.35 -11.56
N GLU A 84 5.89 -5.80 -12.21
CA GLU A 84 6.05 -7.21 -12.60
C GLU A 84 6.28 -8.09 -11.38
N TYR A 85 7.06 -7.62 -10.40
CA TYR A 85 7.20 -8.33 -9.13
C TYR A 85 5.84 -8.56 -8.45
N VAL A 86 5.00 -7.53 -8.37
CA VAL A 86 3.66 -7.64 -7.77
C VAL A 86 2.76 -8.56 -8.57
N ARG A 87 2.79 -8.51 -9.91
CA ARG A 87 2.08 -9.47 -10.78
C ARG A 87 2.54 -10.90 -10.53
N GLY A 88 3.84 -11.13 -10.36
CA GLY A 88 4.40 -12.43 -10.02
C GLY A 88 3.88 -12.96 -8.68
N LEU A 89 3.78 -12.11 -7.66
CA LEU A 89 3.16 -12.50 -6.40
C LEU A 89 1.67 -12.82 -6.56
N ALA A 90 0.94 -11.97 -7.29
CA ALA A 90 -0.50 -12.15 -7.54
C ALA A 90 -0.80 -13.46 -8.28
N ALA A 91 0.06 -13.88 -9.20
CA ALA A 91 -0.06 -15.14 -9.94
C ALA A 91 0.06 -16.39 -9.05
N ASN A 92 0.60 -16.26 -7.83
CA ASN A 92 0.77 -17.34 -6.86
C ASN A 92 -0.30 -17.33 -5.76
N LEU A 93 -1.28 -16.42 -5.82
CA LEU A 93 -2.37 -16.41 -4.85
C LEU A 93 -3.27 -17.64 -5.03
N SER A 94 -3.76 -18.17 -3.92
CA SER A 94 -4.75 -19.25 -3.95
C SER A 94 -6.07 -18.70 -4.50
N GLN A 95 -6.55 -19.32 -5.57
CA GLN A 95 -7.85 -18.96 -6.16
C GLN A 95 -8.98 -19.12 -5.15
N ASP A 96 -8.98 -20.21 -4.38
CA ASP A 96 -10.00 -20.49 -3.36
C ASP A 96 -10.00 -19.43 -2.25
N GLU A 97 -8.82 -19.01 -1.78
CA GLU A 97 -8.70 -17.97 -0.75
C GLU A 97 -9.16 -16.59 -1.28
N LEU A 98 -8.87 -16.28 -2.54
CA LEU A 98 -9.29 -15.05 -3.19
C LEU A 98 -10.81 -14.99 -3.37
N GLU A 99 -11.43 -16.10 -3.80
CA GLU A 99 -12.89 -16.22 -3.94
C GLU A 99 -13.58 -16.08 -2.57
N GLU A 100 -13.02 -16.70 -1.53
CA GLU A 100 -13.48 -16.56 -0.15
C GLU A 100 -13.40 -15.10 0.36
N GLU A 101 -12.28 -14.42 0.12
CA GLU A 101 -12.10 -13.01 0.48
C GLU A 101 -13.08 -12.10 -0.26
N LEU A 102 -13.25 -12.31 -1.57
CA LEU A 102 -14.20 -11.56 -2.38
C LEU A 102 -15.62 -11.74 -1.87
N ARG A 103 -16.04 -12.99 -1.64
CA ARG A 103 -17.39 -13.31 -1.15
C ARG A 103 -17.68 -12.61 0.17
N ARG A 104 -16.79 -12.74 1.16
CA ARG A 104 -16.93 -12.06 2.46
C ARG A 104 -17.04 -10.54 2.30
N LYS A 105 -16.26 -9.95 1.39
CA LYS A 105 -16.30 -8.50 1.14
C LYS A 105 -17.64 -8.06 0.56
N LEU A 106 -18.17 -8.79 -0.42
CA LEU A 106 -19.48 -8.49 -1.03
C LEU A 106 -20.64 -8.69 -0.04
N GLU A 107 -20.59 -9.75 0.78
CA GLU A 107 -21.57 -10.00 1.87
C GLU A 107 -21.53 -8.90 2.94
N SER A 108 -20.33 -8.40 3.28
CA SER A 108 -20.15 -7.34 4.28
C SER A 108 -20.57 -5.95 3.79
N ASN A 109 -20.54 -5.71 2.47
CA ASN A 109 -20.87 -4.44 1.87
C ASN A 109 -21.62 -4.61 0.54
N HIS A 110 -22.94 -4.73 0.66
CA HIS A 110 -23.85 -4.92 -0.47
C HIS A 110 -23.84 -3.77 -1.49
N SER A 111 -23.34 -2.57 -1.14
CA SER A 111 -23.19 -1.46 -2.10
C SER A 111 -22.13 -1.74 -3.18
N LEU A 112 -21.27 -2.74 -2.97
CA LEU A 112 -20.28 -3.20 -3.94
C LEU A 112 -20.86 -4.19 -4.97
N VAL A 113 -22.10 -4.65 -4.78
CA VAL A 113 -22.78 -5.58 -5.69
C VAL A 113 -23.68 -4.78 -6.62
N LEU A 114 -23.37 -4.81 -7.92
CA LEU A 114 -24.28 -4.32 -8.95
C LEU A 114 -25.33 -5.41 -9.19
N GLN A 115 -26.60 -5.19 -8.83
CA GLN A 115 -27.68 -6.10 -9.23
C GLN A 115 -27.98 -5.96 -10.73
N GLU A 116 -28.38 -7.06 -11.38
CA GLU A 116 -28.77 -7.18 -12.81
C GLU A 116 -30.07 -6.45 -13.19
N ASN A 117 -30.31 -5.24 -12.69
CA ASN A 117 -31.50 -4.47 -13.03
C ASN A 117 -31.16 -3.34 -14.01
N PHE A 118 -30.72 -3.73 -15.21
CA PHE A 118 -31.08 -2.97 -16.41
C PHE A 118 -32.55 -3.26 -16.70
N LYS A 119 -33.45 -2.41 -16.19
CA LYS A 119 -34.75 -2.21 -16.84
C LYS A 119 -34.58 -1.19 -17.95
#